data_AF-A0A9W9JD38-F1
#
_entry.id   AF-A0A9W9JD38-F1
#
_cell.length_a   1.000
_cell.length_b   1.000
_cell.length_c   1.000
_cell.angle_alpha   90.00
_cell.angle_beta   90.00
_cell.angle_gamma   90.00
#
_symmetry.space_group_name_H-M   'P 1'
#
loop_
_entity.id
_entity.type
_entity.pdbx_description
1 polymer ?
#
loop_
_entity_poly.entity_id
_entity_poly.type
_entity_poly.pdbx_seq_one_letter_code
_entity_poly.pdbx_strand_id
1 'polypeptide(L)'
;MWDEMLKLTRAEESKEFKLFEALVNGDVEVDDTVQWVIATTMDRLENYGPGGTIEKADAITFIAIIELAMQIDTTQYDPLVKFLAELKLYNAVDSSTGLVLKTQDGSRVWSHLPSLTFWVREIWTDQMKYLSDPDMEPEQQIRWAKLNIFLAKVTQAADVEYTSPLQVWISDAMDVSHMGLRGLRHVFEEGILSERVASTAGLLGVCYWLICAGDRLWENVLNCRRYNKYDGRPGEMYSNRGWKGFERERWDIWVQGLRDTKATCEPGQELVEDLIDRALAKMERVMNNEIPSC
;
A
#
# COMPACT_ATOMS: atom_id res chain seq x y z
N MET A 1 12.44 -4.40 -12.50
CA MET A 1 12.69 -5.41 -11.45
C MET A 1 11.45 -6.27 -11.19
N TRP A 2 10.26 -5.69 -11.03
CA TRP A 2 9.01 -6.44 -10.77
C TRP A 2 8.68 -7.48 -11.86
N ASP A 3 8.66 -7.11 -13.14
CA ASP A 3 8.35 -8.04 -14.23
C ASP A 3 9.39 -9.17 -14.35
N GLU A 4 10.65 -8.87 -14.02
CA GLU A 4 11.71 -9.88 -13.96
C GLU A 4 11.47 -10.83 -12.80
N MET A 5 11.06 -10.31 -11.64
CA MET A 5 10.71 -11.12 -10.48
C MET A 5 9.50 -12.01 -10.74
N LEU A 6 8.43 -11.50 -11.38
CA LEU A 6 7.27 -12.31 -11.78
C LEU A 6 7.68 -13.48 -12.69
N LYS A 7 8.59 -13.23 -13.65
CA LYS A 7 9.11 -14.28 -14.53
C LYS A 7 9.97 -15.29 -13.77
N LEU A 8 10.81 -14.83 -12.85
CA LEU A 8 11.68 -15.68 -12.04
C LEU A 8 10.89 -16.56 -11.07
N THR A 9 9.86 -16.00 -10.44
CA THR A 9 9.04 -16.72 -9.45
C THR A 9 7.93 -17.54 -10.09
N ARG A 10 7.55 -17.23 -11.34
CA ARG A 10 6.37 -17.79 -12.02
C ARG A 10 5.14 -17.71 -11.11
N ALA A 11 4.92 -16.52 -10.54
CA ALA A 11 4.00 -16.29 -9.44
C ALA A 11 2.61 -16.91 -9.68
N GLU A 12 2.02 -16.68 -10.84
CA GLU A 12 0.69 -17.20 -11.22
C GLU A 12 0.61 -18.74 -11.25
N GLU A 13 1.72 -19.42 -11.45
CA GLU A 13 1.78 -20.88 -11.47
C GLU A 13 2.07 -21.49 -10.09
N SER A 14 2.43 -20.66 -9.12
CA SER A 14 2.84 -21.07 -7.78
C SER A 14 1.69 -21.69 -6.99
N LYS A 15 2.05 -22.45 -5.95
CA LYS A 15 1.05 -23.01 -5.02
C LYS A 15 0.40 -21.90 -4.19
N GLU A 16 1.17 -20.87 -3.84
CA GLU A 16 0.73 -19.68 -3.13
C GLU A 16 -0.38 -18.95 -3.89
N PHE A 17 -0.19 -18.70 -5.19
CA PHE A 17 -1.18 -18.00 -6.00
C PHE A 17 -2.50 -18.77 -6.07
N LYS A 18 -2.43 -20.07 -6.34
CA LYS A 18 -3.63 -20.96 -6.36
C LYS A 18 -4.31 -21.05 -5.01
N LEU A 19 -3.53 -21.04 -3.92
CA LEU A 19 -4.07 -21.02 -2.56
C LEU A 19 -4.82 -19.70 -2.30
N PHE A 20 -4.28 -18.56 -2.72
CA PHE A 20 -4.96 -17.28 -2.57
C PHE A 20 -6.18 -17.14 -3.48
N GLU A 21 -6.17 -17.70 -4.69
CA GLU A 21 -7.36 -17.81 -5.54
C GLU A 21 -8.45 -18.62 -4.83
N ALA A 22 -8.10 -19.79 -4.28
CA ALA A 22 -9.02 -20.62 -3.51
C ALA A 22 -9.57 -19.88 -2.29
N LEU A 23 -8.72 -19.11 -1.58
CA LEU A 23 -9.15 -18.29 -0.44
C LEU A 23 -10.15 -17.22 -0.87
N VAL A 24 -9.88 -16.54 -1.98
CA VAL A 24 -10.78 -15.51 -2.54
C VAL A 24 -12.12 -16.09 -2.98
N ASN A 25 -12.11 -17.33 -3.49
CA ASN A 25 -13.33 -18.05 -3.89
C ASN A 25 -14.09 -18.66 -2.71
N GLY A 26 -13.51 -18.66 -1.50
CA GLY A 26 -14.09 -19.29 -0.31
C GLY A 26 -13.96 -20.81 -0.29
N ASP A 27 -13.04 -21.37 -1.06
CA ASP A 27 -12.76 -22.82 -1.11
C ASP A 27 -11.86 -23.27 0.06
N VAL A 28 -11.13 -22.34 0.69
CA VAL A 28 -10.30 -22.57 1.87
C VAL A 28 -10.50 -21.46 2.90
N GLU A 29 -10.31 -21.79 4.17
CA GLU A 29 -10.43 -20.83 5.27
C GLU A 29 -9.15 -20.01 5.46
N VAL A 30 -9.29 -18.84 6.10
CA VAL A 30 -8.17 -17.93 6.39
C VAL A 30 -7.12 -18.61 7.27
N ASP A 31 -7.55 -19.26 8.35
CA ASP A 31 -6.65 -19.91 9.32
C ASP A 31 -5.83 -21.02 8.66
N ASP A 32 -6.47 -21.87 7.86
CA ASP A 32 -5.81 -22.95 7.10
C ASP A 32 -4.77 -22.37 6.13
N THR A 33 -5.11 -21.26 5.46
CA THR A 33 -4.21 -20.55 4.55
C THR A 33 -2.99 -20.01 5.30
N VAL A 34 -3.18 -19.41 6.48
CA VAL A 34 -2.08 -18.91 7.32
C VAL A 34 -1.16 -20.05 7.77
N GLN A 35 -1.72 -21.15 8.28
CA GLN A 35 -0.92 -22.29 8.70
C GLN A 35 -0.13 -22.91 7.54
N TRP A 36 -0.75 -23.01 6.36
CA TRP A 36 -0.08 -23.50 5.16
C TRP A 36 1.09 -22.61 4.75
N VAL A 37 0.90 -21.28 4.76
CA VAL A 37 1.96 -20.31 4.42
C VAL A 37 3.10 -20.38 5.41
N ILE A 38 2.79 -20.44 6.71
CA ILE A 38 3.80 -20.58 7.78
C ILE A 38 4.62 -21.85 7.56
N ALA A 39 3.97 -23.01 7.46
CA ALA A 39 4.65 -24.28 7.29
C ALA A 39 5.50 -24.31 6.01
N THR A 40 4.92 -23.93 4.88
CA THR A 40 5.61 -23.97 3.57
C THR A 40 6.80 -23.01 3.52
N THR A 41 6.69 -21.83 4.15
CA THR A 41 7.78 -20.85 4.22
C THR A 41 8.94 -21.40 5.06
N MET A 42 8.63 -22.01 6.21
CA MET A 42 9.66 -22.59 7.08
C MET A 42 10.34 -23.80 6.44
N ASP A 43 9.58 -24.70 5.81
CA ASP A 43 10.13 -25.82 5.04
C ASP A 43 11.07 -25.32 3.93
N ARG A 44 10.68 -24.25 3.23
CA ARG A 44 11.52 -23.64 2.18
C ARG A 44 12.79 -23.04 2.74
N LEU A 45 12.73 -22.37 3.89
CA LEU A 45 13.90 -21.81 4.56
C LEU A 45 14.90 -22.92 4.93
N GLU A 46 14.41 -24.02 5.52
CA GLU A 46 15.24 -25.18 5.86
C GLU A 46 15.90 -25.79 4.63
N ASN A 47 15.14 -25.93 3.54
CA ASN A 47 15.63 -26.50 2.27
C ASN A 47 16.70 -25.64 1.58
N TYR A 48 16.74 -24.33 1.82
CA TYR A 48 17.81 -23.48 1.27
C TYR A 48 19.17 -23.74 1.92
N GLY A 49 19.20 -24.23 3.16
CA GLY A 49 20.44 -24.48 3.88
C GLY A 49 21.30 -23.23 4.10
N PRO A 50 22.63 -23.36 4.24
CA PRO A 50 23.53 -22.24 4.51
C PRO A 50 23.47 -21.16 3.40
N GLY A 51 23.01 -19.96 3.75
CA GLY A 51 22.84 -18.82 2.82
C GLY A 51 21.39 -18.61 2.33
N GLY A 52 20.46 -19.49 2.73
CA GLY A 52 19.04 -19.21 2.71
C GLY A 52 18.70 -18.04 3.64
N THR A 53 17.75 -17.21 3.24
CA THR A 53 17.22 -16.13 4.09
C THR A 53 15.71 -16.20 4.11
N ILE A 54 15.11 -15.73 5.20
CA ILE A 54 13.66 -15.74 5.35
C ILE A 54 12.97 -14.87 4.29
N GLU A 55 13.61 -13.77 3.87
CA GLU A 55 13.11 -12.91 2.78
C GLU A 55 13.03 -13.65 1.45
N LYS A 56 13.98 -14.55 1.16
CA LYS A 56 13.90 -15.40 -0.03
C LYS A 56 12.80 -16.44 0.12
N ALA A 57 12.62 -16.96 1.34
CA ALA A 57 11.66 -18.01 1.59
C ALA A 57 10.21 -17.49 1.54
N ASP A 58 9.93 -16.28 2.02
CA ASP A 58 8.58 -15.72 2.02
C ASP A 58 8.26 -14.84 0.78
N ALA A 59 9.25 -14.52 -0.05
CA ALA A 59 9.07 -13.66 -1.23
C ALA A 59 7.91 -14.10 -2.13
N ILE A 60 7.83 -15.39 -2.48
CA ILE A 60 6.79 -15.89 -3.38
C ILE A 60 5.38 -15.66 -2.82
N THR A 61 5.19 -15.78 -1.51
CA THR A 61 3.90 -15.54 -0.84
C THR A 61 3.44 -14.10 -1.07
N PHE A 62 4.31 -13.14 -0.81
CA PHE A 62 3.96 -11.72 -0.94
C PHE A 62 3.88 -11.26 -2.40
N ILE A 63 4.69 -11.85 -3.29
CA ILE A 63 4.55 -11.61 -4.73
C ILE A 63 3.21 -12.15 -5.24
N ALA A 64 2.82 -13.37 -4.85
CA ALA A 64 1.59 -14.01 -5.30
C ALA A 64 0.34 -13.24 -4.85
N ILE A 65 0.26 -12.80 -3.58
CA ILE A 65 -0.89 -12.02 -3.10
C ILE A 65 -1.00 -10.65 -3.79
N ILE A 66 0.13 -9.97 -4.04
CA ILE A 66 0.16 -8.69 -4.75
C ILE A 66 -0.25 -8.88 -6.21
N GLU A 67 0.28 -9.90 -6.88
CA GLU A 67 -0.07 -10.21 -8.27
C GLU A 67 -1.55 -10.56 -8.40
N LEU A 68 -2.08 -11.42 -7.51
CA LEU A 68 -3.50 -11.77 -7.51
C LEU A 68 -4.38 -10.54 -7.29
N ALA A 69 -4.02 -9.66 -6.36
CA ALA A 69 -4.76 -8.43 -6.09
C ALA A 69 -4.86 -7.52 -7.33
N MET A 70 -3.85 -7.50 -8.20
CA MET A 70 -3.88 -6.76 -9.47
C MET A 70 -4.75 -7.42 -10.55
N GLN A 71 -5.17 -8.67 -10.38
CA GLN A 71 -5.96 -9.42 -11.36
C GLN A 71 -7.44 -9.51 -11.01
N ILE A 72 -7.77 -9.76 -9.74
CA ILE A 72 -9.15 -10.02 -9.30
C ILE A 72 -10.02 -8.76 -9.25
N ASP A 73 -11.32 -8.93 -9.02
CA ASP A 73 -12.25 -7.82 -8.81
C ASP A 73 -12.01 -7.15 -7.44
N THR A 74 -12.12 -5.82 -7.39
CA THR A 74 -11.83 -5.03 -6.18
C THR A 74 -12.79 -5.29 -5.00
N THR A 75 -13.96 -5.89 -5.27
CA THR A 75 -14.90 -6.35 -4.25
C THR A 75 -14.45 -7.62 -3.53
N GLN A 76 -13.48 -8.34 -4.08
CA GLN A 76 -13.01 -9.63 -3.58
C GLN A 76 -11.75 -9.55 -2.71
N TYR A 77 -11.32 -8.36 -2.30
CA TYR A 77 -10.10 -8.18 -1.52
C TYR A 77 -10.20 -8.58 -0.05
N ASP A 78 -11.41 -8.65 0.52
CA ASP A 78 -11.60 -8.83 1.95
C ASP A 78 -10.95 -10.12 2.52
N PRO A 79 -11.00 -11.29 1.84
CA PRO A 79 -10.27 -12.49 2.30
C PRO A 79 -8.76 -12.29 2.36
N LEU A 80 -8.16 -11.60 1.37
CA LEU A 80 -6.72 -11.31 1.35
C LEU A 80 -6.31 -10.36 2.48
N VAL A 81 -7.14 -9.36 2.76
CA VAL A 81 -6.92 -8.42 3.89
C VAL A 81 -6.99 -9.17 5.22
N LYS A 82 -7.97 -10.04 5.41
CA LYS A 82 -8.11 -10.89 6.61
C LYS A 82 -6.92 -11.83 6.79
N PHE A 83 -6.44 -12.45 5.71
CA PHE A 83 -5.24 -13.26 5.74
C PHE A 83 -4.01 -12.48 6.26
N LEU A 84 -3.78 -11.26 5.78
CA LEU A 84 -2.68 -10.42 6.28
C LEU A 84 -2.87 -10.05 7.77
N ALA A 85 -4.12 -9.78 8.17
CA ALA A 85 -4.47 -9.47 9.56
C ALA A 85 -4.25 -10.65 10.52
N GLU A 86 -4.52 -11.87 10.06
CA GLU A 86 -4.27 -13.08 10.85
C GLU A 86 -2.77 -13.45 10.84
N LEU A 87 -2.10 -13.39 9.68
CA LEU A 87 -0.68 -13.71 9.55
C LEU A 87 0.20 -12.84 10.47
N LYS A 88 -0.12 -11.55 10.63
CA LYS A 88 0.66 -10.64 11.50
C LYS A 88 0.57 -10.98 13.00
N LEU A 89 -0.32 -11.88 13.42
CA LEU A 89 -0.39 -12.35 14.81
C LEU A 89 0.72 -13.35 15.14
N TYR A 90 1.41 -13.88 14.12
CA TYR A 90 2.46 -14.89 14.27
C TYR A 90 3.86 -14.28 14.15
N ASN A 91 4.84 -14.98 14.71
CA ASN A 91 6.26 -14.71 14.47
C ASN A 91 6.90 -15.98 13.92
N ALA A 92 7.76 -15.84 12.91
CA ALA A 92 8.60 -16.95 12.50
C ALA A 92 9.70 -17.18 13.55
N VAL A 93 9.92 -18.43 13.93
CA VAL A 93 10.88 -18.83 14.95
C VAL A 93 11.85 -19.84 14.35
N ASP A 94 13.14 -19.60 14.57
CA ASP A 94 14.19 -20.54 14.17
C ASP A 94 14.08 -21.82 15.00
N SER A 95 13.88 -22.96 14.34
CA SER A 95 13.63 -24.25 15.00
C SER A 95 14.83 -24.74 15.82
N SER A 96 16.06 -24.30 15.50
CA SER A 96 17.29 -24.73 16.17
C SER A 96 17.64 -23.89 17.40
N THR A 97 17.33 -22.60 17.37
CA THR A 97 17.69 -21.64 18.43
C THR A 97 16.51 -21.17 19.27
N GLY A 98 15.27 -21.34 18.78
CA GLY A 98 14.06 -20.81 19.40
C GLY A 98 13.94 -19.29 19.33
N LEU A 99 14.81 -18.62 18.57
CA LEU A 99 14.81 -17.16 18.44
C LEU A 99 13.84 -16.72 17.34
N VAL A 100 13.21 -15.56 17.55
CA VAL A 100 12.37 -14.92 16.52
C VAL A 100 13.24 -14.53 15.34
N LEU A 101 12.87 -15.00 14.15
CA LEU A 101 13.50 -14.63 12.89
C LEU A 101 13.19 -13.18 12.57
N LYS A 102 14.24 -12.49 12.11
CA LYS A 102 14.18 -11.09 11.70
C LYS A 102 14.82 -10.95 10.33
N THR A 103 14.28 -10.03 9.56
CA THR A 103 14.88 -9.59 8.31
C THR A 103 16.12 -8.74 8.57
N GLN A 104 16.89 -8.44 7.51
CA GLN A 104 18.14 -7.67 7.62
C GLN A 104 17.97 -6.28 8.27
N ASP A 105 16.80 -5.65 8.13
CA ASP A 105 16.46 -4.37 8.75
C ASP A 105 16.01 -4.50 10.22
N GLY A 106 15.98 -5.73 10.76
CA GLY A 106 15.57 -6.04 12.13
C GLY A 106 14.07 -6.24 12.32
N SER A 107 13.26 -6.15 11.26
CA SER A 107 11.82 -6.37 11.32
C SER A 107 11.49 -7.84 11.60
N ARG A 108 10.49 -8.09 12.45
CA ARG A 108 10.05 -9.46 12.77
C ARG A 108 9.25 -10.03 11.62
N VAL A 109 9.59 -11.25 11.22
CA VAL A 109 8.92 -11.93 10.12
C VAL A 109 7.45 -12.21 10.50
N TRP A 110 6.56 -11.96 9.55
CA TRP A 110 5.09 -11.97 9.66
C TRP A 110 4.51 -10.86 10.54
N SER A 111 4.91 -10.74 11.82
CA SER A 111 4.32 -9.70 12.69
C SER A 111 4.60 -8.27 12.27
N HIS A 112 5.64 -8.02 11.47
CA HIS A 112 5.92 -6.72 10.85
C HIS A 112 5.67 -6.69 9.33
N LEU A 113 5.24 -7.81 8.73
CA LEU A 113 5.03 -7.98 7.28
C LEU A 113 6.15 -7.32 6.41
N PRO A 114 7.44 -7.54 6.70
CA PRO A 114 8.53 -6.81 6.04
C PRO A 114 8.57 -7.04 4.53
N SER A 115 8.33 -8.27 4.07
CA SER A 115 8.33 -8.62 2.65
C SER A 115 7.17 -7.99 1.88
N LEU A 116 5.99 -7.79 2.49
CA LEU A 116 4.90 -7.03 1.87
C LEU A 116 5.37 -5.60 1.56
N THR A 117 5.91 -4.91 2.58
CA THR A 117 6.36 -3.53 2.45
C THR A 117 7.50 -3.41 1.43
N PHE A 118 8.44 -4.36 1.45
CA PHE A 118 9.54 -4.43 0.48
C PHE A 118 9.01 -4.52 -0.95
N TRP A 119 8.19 -5.53 -1.27
CA TRP A 119 7.71 -5.74 -2.64
C TRP A 119 6.84 -4.59 -3.15
N VAL A 120 5.97 -4.05 -2.30
CA VAL A 120 5.18 -2.85 -2.64
C VAL A 120 6.09 -1.68 -2.98
N ARG A 121 7.16 -1.46 -2.21
CA ARG A 121 8.14 -0.39 -2.45
C ARG A 121 8.91 -0.59 -3.75
N GLU A 122 9.29 -1.82 -4.07
CA GLU A 122 9.97 -2.14 -5.33
C GLU A 122 9.07 -1.88 -6.54
N ILE A 123 7.81 -2.33 -6.50
CA ILE A 123 6.82 -2.04 -7.55
C ILE A 123 6.63 -0.53 -7.71
N TRP A 124 6.43 0.19 -6.60
CA TRP A 124 6.29 1.65 -6.63
C TRP A 124 7.51 2.34 -7.25
N THR A 125 8.71 1.88 -6.93
CA THR A 125 9.96 2.46 -7.43
C THR A 125 10.12 2.21 -8.93
N ASP A 126 9.78 1.01 -9.40
CA ASP A 126 9.80 0.66 -10.82
C ASP A 126 8.76 1.46 -11.63
N GLN A 127 7.55 1.62 -11.08
CA GLN A 127 6.43 2.27 -11.75
C GLN A 127 6.44 3.80 -11.67
N MET A 128 7.18 4.40 -10.73
CA MET A 128 7.16 5.84 -10.45
C MET A 128 7.38 6.71 -11.70
N LYS A 129 8.22 6.24 -12.62
CA LYS A 129 8.56 6.94 -13.87
C LYS A 129 7.40 7.02 -14.88
N TYR A 130 6.40 6.15 -14.75
CA TYR A 130 5.22 6.10 -15.63
C TYR A 130 3.97 6.71 -14.98
N LEU A 131 4.01 7.04 -13.68
CA LEU A 131 2.83 7.55 -12.97
C LEU A 131 2.31 8.88 -13.51
N SER A 132 3.13 9.61 -14.25
CA SER A 132 2.78 10.88 -14.89
C SER A 132 2.72 10.77 -16.42
N ASP A 133 2.82 9.55 -16.95
CA ASP A 133 2.73 9.27 -18.39
C ASP A 133 1.25 9.22 -18.81
N PRO A 134 0.76 10.18 -19.60
CA PRO A 134 -0.63 10.17 -20.07
C PRO A 134 -0.88 9.04 -21.09
N ASP A 135 0.18 8.49 -21.69
CA ASP A 135 0.11 7.45 -22.72
C ASP A 135 0.27 6.04 -22.13
N MET A 136 0.24 5.91 -20.78
CA MET A 136 0.29 4.60 -20.11
C MET A 136 -0.87 3.72 -20.58
N GLU A 137 -0.56 2.50 -21.00
CA GLU A 137 -1.55 1.54 -21.52
C GLU A 137 -2.71 1.35 -20.52
N PRO A 138 -3.99 1.35 -20.98
CA PRO A 138 -5.15 1.28 -20.09
C PRO A 138 -5.13 0.08 -19.13
N GLU A 139 -4.65 -1.08 -19.58
CA GLU A 139 -4.53 -2.28 -18.74
C GLU A 139 -3.54 -2.07 -17.59
N GLN A 140 -2.42 -1.38 -17.84
CA GLN A 140 -1.44 -1.07 -16.81
C GLN A 140 -1.99 -0.04 -15.81
N GLN A 141 -2.77 0.94 -16.28
CA GLN A 141 -3.47 1.88 -15.38
C GLN A 141 -4.47 1.16 -14.48
N ILE A 142 -5.22 0.19 -15.02
CA ILE A 142 -6.17 -0.63 -14.27
C ILE A 142 -5.45 -1.47 -13.21
N ARG A 143 -4.36 -2.15 -13.58
CA ARG A 143 -3.55 -2.94 -12.63
C ARG A 143 -2.97 -2.06 -11.53
N TRP A 144 -2.49 -0.87 -11.87
CA TRP A 144 -2.00 0.12 -10.90
C TRP A 144 -3.11 0.59 -9.96
N ALA A 145 -4.30 0.90 -10.47
CA ALA A 145 -5.44 1.28 -9.65
C ALA A 145 -5.83 0.16 -8.67
N LYS A 146 -5.92 -1.09 -9.16
CA LYS A 146 -6.20 -2.28 -8.33
C LYS A 146 -5.19 -2.46 -7.19
N LEU A 147 -3.89 -2.31 -7.47
CA LEU A 147 -2.86 -2.34 -6.44
C LEU A 147 -3.09 -1.27 -5.37
N ASN A 148 -3.35 -0.02 -5.76
CA ASN A 148 -3.58 1.06 -4.81
C ASN A 148 -4.86 0.86 -3.99
N ILE A 149 -5.94 0.36 -4.59
CA ILE A 149 -7.17 0.01 -3.86
C ILE A 149 -6.88 -1.08 -2.81
N PHE A 150 -6.16 -2.14 -3.20
CA PHE A 150 -5.80 -3.21 -2.27
C PHE A 150 -4.99 -2.68 -1.09
N LEU A 151 -3.90 -1.93 -1.34
CA LEU A 151 -3.05 -1.37 -0.29
C LEU A 151 -3.77 -0.36 0.60
N ALA A 152 -4.68 0.43 0.02
CA ALA A 152 -5.53 1.34 0.77
C ALA A 152 -6.48 0.58 1.70
N LYS A 153 -7.11 -0.51 1.23
CA LYS A 153 -7.94 -1.36 2.10
C LYS A 153 -7.13 -2.03 3.21
N VAL A 154 -5.93 -2.55 2.90
CA VAL A 154 -5.01 -3.13 3.90
C VAL A 154 -4.66 -2.08 4.97
N THR A 155 -4.33 -0.85 4.53
CA THR A 155 -4.03 0.27 5.43
C THR A 155 -5.22 0.68 6.29
N GLN A 156 -6.42 0.72 5.70
CA GLN A 156 -7.66 1.07 6.42
C GLN A 156 -8.02 0.03 7.48
N ALA A 157 -7.65 -1.24 7.27
CA ALA A 157 -7.87 -2.34 8.20
C ALA A 157 -6.79 -2.47 9.28
N ALA A 158 -5.67 -1.74 9.18
CA ALA A 158 -4.62 -1.77 10.18
C ALA A 158 -5.14 -1.22 11.53
N ASP A 159 -4.65 -1.73 12.66
CA ASP A 159 -5.04 -1.27 13.99
C ASP A 159 -3.95 -0.38 14.56
N VAL A 160 -4.01 0.91 14.23
CA VAL A 160 -2.95 1.86 14.54
C VAL A 160 -3.20 2.51 15.89
N GLU A 161 -2.33 2.19 16.85
CA GLU A 161 -2.32 2.86 18.14
C GLU A 161 -1.44 4.12 18.12
N TYR A 162 -2.06 5.28 18.28
CA TYR A 162 -1.37 6.57 18.43
C TYR A 162 -1.01 6.83 19.90
N THR A 163 -0.17 5.99 20.50
CA THR A 163 0.16 6.09 21.94
C THR A 163 1.14 7.22 22.27
N SER A 164 1.85 7.79 21.29
CA SER A 164 2.70 8.97 21.48
C SER A 164 3.00 9.74 20.18
N PRO A 165 2.98 11.09 20.20
CA PRO A 165 3.45 11.92 19.08
C PRO A 165 4.95 11.74 18.74
N LEU A 166 5.72 11.07 19.62
CA LEU A 166 7.14 10.77 19.44
C LEU A 166 7.38 9.38 18.85
N GLN A 167 6.33 8.61 18.55
CA GLN A 167 6.46 7.27 17.99
C GLN A 167 6.89 7.36 16.51
N VAL A 168 8.17 7.09 16.26
CA VAL A 168 8.79 7.16 14.91
C VAL A 168 8.59 5.86 14.11
N TRP A 169 8.05 4.81 14.74
CA TRP A 169 7.99 3.47 14.18
C TRP A 169 6.55 2.98 14.03
N ILE A 170 6.34 2.25 12.93
CA ILE A 170 5.09 1.63 12.48
C ILE A 170 4.36 0.98 13.67
N SER A 171 3.15 1.44 14.02
CA SER A 171 2.37 0.80 15.08
C SER A 171 1.74 -0.51 14.61
N ASP A 172 1.42 -0.63 13.31
CA ASP A 172 0.80 -1.82 12.71
C ASP A 172 1.38 -2.17 11.34
N ALA A 173 1.73 -3.44 11.14
CA ALA A 173 2.36 -3.99 9.94
C ALA A 173 1.55 -3.84 8.65
N MET A 174 0.23 -3.71 8.75
CA MET A 174 -0.66 -3.51 7.60
C MET A 174 -0.74 -2.03 7.20
N ASP A 175 -0.23 -1.12 8.02
CA ASP A 175 -0.28 0.30 7.69
C ASP A 175 0.82 0.70 6.71
N VAL A 176 0.46 0.68 5.44
CA VAL A 176 1.29 1.11 4.31
C VAL A 176 0.91 2.52 3.82
N SER A 177 0.29 3.35 4.67
CA SER A 177 -0.10 4.74 4.35
C SER A 177 1.02 5.65 3.84
N HIS A 178 2.28 5.31 4.11
CA HIS A 178 3.43 6.01 3.52
C HIS A 178 3.47 5.92 1.99
N MET A 179 2.88 4.87 1.39
CA MET A 179 2.72 4.76 -0.06
C MET A 179 1.66 5.73 -0.57
N GLY A 180 0.54 5.87 0.13
CA GLY A 180 -0.47 6.91 -0.14
C GLY A 180 0.12 8.32 -0.05
N LEU A 181 0.91 8.59 1.01
CA LEU A 181 1.64 9.86 1.16
C LEU A 181 2.58 10.13 -0.02
N ARG A 182 3.36 9.12 -0.42
CA ARG A 182 4.28 9.22 -1.57
C ARG A 182 3.52 9.54 -2.86
N GLY A 183 2.37 8.93 -3.08
CA GLY A 183 1.49 9.21 -4.21
C GLY A 183 0.96 10.63 -4.19
N LEU A 184 0.36 11.06 -3.08
CA LEU A 184 -0.19 12.42 -2.92
C LEU A 184 0.89 13.48 -3.13
N ARG A 185 2.09 13.26 -2.58
CA ARG A 185 3.25 14.12 -2.85
C ARG A 185 3.58 14.16 -4.33
N HIS A 186 3.72 12.99 -4.97
CA HIS A 186 4.07 12.90 -6.40
C HIS A 186 3.09 13.68 -7.27
N VAL A 187 1.79 13.51 -7.02
CA VAL A 187 0.72 14.12 -7.84
C VAL A 187 0.57 15.61 -7.57
N PHE A 188 0.59 16.06 -6.31
CA PHE A 188 0.18 17.42 -5.93
C PHE A 188 1.30 18.32 -5.41
N GLU A 189 2.53 17.81 -5.24
CA GLU A 189 3.63 18.57 -4.64
C GLU A 189 4.91 18.63 -5.48
N GLU A 190 5.09 17.75 -6.48
CA GLU A 190 6.30 17.71 -7.34
C GLU A 190 6.19 18.60 -8.61
N GLY A 191 5.21 19.50 -8.69
CA GLY A 191 5.15 20.50 -9.77
C GLY A 191 4.59 20.00 -11.11
N ILE A 192 3.84 18.89 -11.12
CA ILE A 192 3.14 18.40 -12.31
C ILE A 192 1.98 19.35 -12.63
N LEU A 193 1.88 19.80 -13.89
CA LEU A 193 0.78 20.66 -14.35
C LEU A 193 -0.57 19.93 -14.25
N SER A 194 -1.58 20.56 -13.65
CA SER A 194 -2.90 19.95 -13.39
C SER A 194 -3.57 19.37 -14.64
N GLU A 195 -3.44 20.02 -15.79
CA GLU A 195 -3.96 19.54 -17.10
C GLU A 195 -3.37 18.17 -17.48
N ARG A 196 -2.11 17.91 -17.11
CA ARG A 196 -1.46 16.63 -17.37
C ARG A 196 -1.81 15.59 -16.33
N VAL A 197 -2.29 15.98 -15.15
CA VAL A 197 -2.62 15.07 -14.05
C VAL A 197 -3.91 14.30 -14.33
N ALA A 198 -4.89 14.91 -14.98
CA ALA A 198 -6.22 14.33 -15.23
C ALA A 198 -6.18 12.97 -15.94
N SER A 199 -5.16 12.71 -16.76
CA SER A 199 -5.02 11.47 -17.55
C SER A 199 -4.00 10.49 -16.97
N THR A 200 -3.60 10.63 -15.71
CA THR A 200 -2.46 9.88 -15.15
C THR A 200 -2.87 8.76 -14.20
N ALA A 201 -2.13 7.65 -14.25
CA ALA A 201 -2.24 6.57 -13.27
C ALA A 201 -1.94 7.03 -11.83
N GLY A 202 -1.10 8.07 -11.67
CA GLY A 202 -0.84 8.73 -10.41
C GLY A 202 -2.12 9.29 -9.77
N LEU A 203 -2.91 10.06 -10.53
CA LEU A 203 -4.18 10.61 -10.06
C LEU A 203 -5.17 9.51 -9.65
N LEU A 204 -5.33 8.49 -10.50
CA LEU A 204 -6.22 7.36 -10.20
C LEU A 204 -5.83 6.70 -8.87
N GLY A 205 -4.54 6.41 -8.69
CA GLY A 205 -4.01 5.82 -7.47
C GLY A 205 -4.32 6.64 -6.22
N VAL A 206 -4.04 7.96 -6.23
CA VAL A 206 -4.28 8.82 -5.05
C VAL A 206 -5.76 9.00 -4.74
N CYS A 207 -6.62 9.09 -5.76
CA CYS A 207 -8.06 9.13 -5.52
C CYS A 207 -8.55 7.86 -4.81
N TYR A 208 -8.08 6.68 -5.23
CA TYR A 208 -8.42 5.43 -4.55
C TYR A 208 -7.86 5.33 -3.13
N TRP A 209 -6.66 5.85 -2.88
CA TRP A 209 -6.15 5.98 -1.50
C TRP A 209 -7.09 6.80 -0.62
N LEU A 210 -7.55 7.95 -1.12
CA LEU A 210 -8.47 8.81 -0.39
C LEU A 210 -9.83 8.14 -0.19
N ILE A 211 -10.39 7.51 -1.22
CA ILE A 211 -11.70 6.84 -1.14
C ILE A 211 -11.65 5.66 -0.16
N CYS A 212 -10.67 4.78 -0.28
CA CYS A 212 -10.62 3.51 0.44
C CYS A 212 -9.95 3.60 1.81
N ALA A 213 -9.00 4.53 2.00
CA ALA A 213 -8.26 4.69 3.26
C ALA A 213 -8.40 6.08 3.89
N GLY A 214 -9.31 6.92 3.41
CA GLY A 214 -9.41 8.32 3.84
C GLY A 214 -9.62 8.52 5.34
N ASP A 215 -10.28 7.58 6.05
CA ASP A 215 -10.43 7.69 7.50
C ASP A 215 -9.05 7.53 8.17
N ARG A 216 -8.28 6.49 7.80
CA ARG A 216 -6.91 6.28 8.32
C ARG A 216 -5.94 7.39 7.91
N LEU A 217 -6.02 7.90 6.69
CA LEU A 217 -5.16 9.01 6.25
C LEU A 217 -5.46 10.29 7.05
N TRP A 218 -6.73 10.55 7.37
CA TRP A 218 -7.11 11.69 8.21
C TRP A 218 -6.70 11.50 9.67
N GLU A 219 -6.86 10.29 10.23
CA GLU A 219 -6.31 9.96 11.57
C GLU A 219 -4.80 10.22 11.64
N ASN A 220 -4.05 9.87 10.59
CA ASN A 220 -2.62 10.18 10.50
C ASN A 220 -2.35 11.70 10.49
N VAL A 221 -3.21 12.50 9.87
CA VAL A 221 -3.12 13.98 9.91
C VAL A 221 -3.39 14.50 11.32
N LEU A 222 -4.48 14.07 11.96
CA LEU A 222 -4.85 14.49 13.31
C LEU A 222 -3.78 14.16 14.35
N ASN A 223 -3.10 13.03 14.19
CA ASN A 223 -2.03 12.58 15.09
C ASN A 223 -0.62 13.00 14.64
N CYS A 224 -0.50 13.87 13.63
CA CYS A 224 0.77 14.38 13.11
C CYS A 224 1.77 13.26 12.79
N ARG A 225 1.32 12.18 12.14
CA ARG A 225 2.15 11.01 11.89
C ARG A 225 3.37 11.36 11.03
N ARG A 226 4.55 10.96 11.53
CA ARG A 226 5.84 11.22 10.90
C ARG A 226 6.48 9.95 10.35
N TYR A 227 7.26 10.12 9.29
CA TYR A 227 8.11 9.09 8.72
C TYR A 227 9.57 9.56 8.73
N ASN A 228 10.47 8.69 8.25
CA ASN A 228 11.87 9.07 8.06
C ASN A 228 11.99 10.26 7.06
N LYS A 229 13.18 10.87 7.02
CA LYS A 229 13.45 12.07 6.20
C LYS A 229 13.25 11.88 4.68
N TYR A 230 13.17 10.64 4.19
CA TYR A 230 12.97 10.35 2.77
C TYR A 230 11.50 10.17 2.43
N ASP A 231 10.76 9.45 3.26
CA ASP A 231 9.35 9.12 3.01
C ASP A 231 8.43 10.28 3.40
N GLY A 232 8.73 10.97 4.50
CA GLY A 232 7.90 12.05 5.04
C GLY A 232 8.12 13.43 4.42
N ARG A 233 9.13 13.59 3.55
CA ARG A 233 9.53 14.91 3.02
C ARG A 233 8.43 15.60 2.20
N PRO A 234 8.43 16.94 2.11
CA PRO A 234 7.63 17.67 1.12
C PRO A 234 8.08 17.37 -0.32
N GLY A 235 7.19 17.62 -1.28
CA GLY A 235 7.56 17.67 -2.70
C GLY A 235 8.26 18.98 -3.09
N GLU A 236 8.77 19.04 -4.32
CA GLU A 236 9.58 20.15 -4.83
C GLU A 236 8.97 21.54 -4.63
N MET A 237 7.67 21.70 -4.93
CA MET A 237 6.94 22.98 -4.81
C MET A 237 6.91 23.51 -3.37
N TYR A 238 7.04 22.62 -2.39
CA TYR A 238 6.95 22.92 -0.97
C TYR A 238 8.24 22.54 -0.24
N SER A 239 9.37 22.46 -0.94
CA SER A 239 10.66 22.02 -0.40
C SER A 239 11.16 22.84 0.80
N ASN A 240 10.70 24.07 0.96
CA ASN A 240 10.98 24.94 2.11
C ASN A 240 10.12 24.62 3.34
N ARG A 241 9.10 23.77 3.22
CA ARG A 241 8.25 23.33 4.32
C ARG A 241 8.93 22.24 5.14
N GLY A 242 8.88 22.35 6.45
CA GLY A 242 9.53 21.40 7.38
C GLY A 242 8.77 20.10 7.59
N TRP A 243 7.86 19.72 6.69
CA TRP A 243 6.96 18.57 6.88
C TRP A 243 7.72 17.24 6.95
N LYS A 244 7.23 16.34 7.80
CA LYS A 244 7.83 15.02 8.04
C LYS A 244 6.84 13.87 7.88
N GLY A 245 5.67 14.11 7.29
CA GLY A 245 4.63 13.09 7.12
C GLY A 245 3.29 13.71 6.79
N PHE A 246 2.24 13.21 7.46
CA PHE A 246 0.88 13.73 7.35
C PHE A 246 0.73 14.99 8.21
N GLU A 247 0.31 16.09 7.57
CA GLU A 247 0.19 17.42 8.17
C GLU A 247 -1.08 18.07 7.64
N ARG A 248 -1.76 18.89 8.47
CA ARG A 248 -3.04 19.51 8.10
C ARG A 248 -2.91 20.41 6.87
N GLU A 249 -1.84 21.20 6.82
CA GLU A 249 -1.55 22.07 5.66
C GLU A 249 -1.38 21.27 4.36
N ARG A 250 -0.81 20.05 4.42
CA ARG A 250 -0.68 19.17 3.25
C ARG A 250 -2.03 18.66 2.78
N TRP A 251 -2.90 18.30 3.72
CA TRP A 251 -4.25 17.86 3.42
C TRP A 251 -5.02 18.92 2.62
N ASP A 252 -4.96 20.18 3.04
CA ASP A 252 -5.61 21.30 2.34
C ASP A 252 -5.04 21.48 0.92
N ILE A 253 -3.72 21.30 0.75
CA ILE A 253 -3.07 21.33 -0.58
C ILE A 253 -3.59 20.19 -1.47
N TRP A 254 -3.76 18.99 -0.94
CA TRP A 254 -4.27 17.85 -1.71
C TRP A 254 -5.74 18.05 -2.09
N VAL A 255 -6.57 18.61 -1.20
CA VAL A 255 -7.95 19.01 -1.51
C VAL A 255 -7.97 20.02 -2.65
N GLN A 256 -7.13 21.05 -2.57
CA GLN A 256 -7.06 22.07 -3.61
C GLN A 256 -6.55 21.50 -4.94
N GLY A 257 -5.53 20.65 -4.89
CA GLY A 257 -5.00 19.96 -6.08
C GLY A 257 -6.06 19.14 -6.81
N LEU A 258 -6.90 18.40 -6.08
CA LEU A 258 -8.04 17.67 -6.67
C LEU A 258 -9.05 18.61 -7.35
N ARG A 259 -9.39 19.74 -6.71
CA ARG A 259 -10.30 20.74 -7.27
C ARG A 259 -9.74 21.38 -8.53
N ASP A 260 -8.45 21.72 -8.51
CA ASP A 260 -7.76 22.32 -9.65
C ASP A 260 -7.68 21.34 -10.82
N THR A 261 -7.36 20.06 -10.56
CA THR A 261 -7.39 19.01 -11.58
C THR A 261 -8.78 18.82 -12.17
N LYS A 262 -9.83 18.79 -11.33
CA LYS A 262 -11.22 18.68 -11.81
C LYS A 262 -11.60 19.84 -12.72
N ALA A 263 -11.19 21.06 -12.38
CA ALA A 263 -11.49 22.25 -13.18
C ALA A 263 -10.80 22.24 -14.56
N THR A 264 -9.77 21.41 -14.74
CA THR A 264 -9.05 21.23 -16.00
C THR A 264 -9.48 19.99 -16.80
N CYS A 265 -10.47 19.22 -16.33
CA CYS A 265 -10.97 18.06 -17.06
C CYS A 265 -11.61 18.47 -18.40
N GLU A 266 -11.29 17.72 -19.45
CA GLU A 266 -11.81 17.90 -20.80
C GLU A 266 -13.06 17.03 -21.04
N PRO A 267 -13.92 17.38 -22.02
CA PRO A 267 -15.04 16.52 -22.42
C PRO A 267 -14.57 15.09 -22.74
N GLY A 268 -15.25 14.06 -22.20
CA GLY A 268 -14.84 12.66 -22.29
C GLY A 268 -14.04 12.13 -21.10
N GLN A 269 -13.79 12.95 -20.07
CA GLN A 269 -13.13 12.55 -18.82
C GLN A 269 -14.11 12.40 -17.64
N GLU A 270 -15.38 12.09 -17.89
CA GLU A 270 -16.44 12.05 -16.87
C GLU A 270 -16.15 11.03 -15.75
N LEU A 271 -15.48 9.93 -16.07
CA LEU A 271 -15.07 8.92 -15.08
C LEU A 271 -13.98 9.43 -14.13
N VAL A 272 -13.08 10.30 -14.62
CA VAL A 272 -12.05 10.94 -13.79
C VAL A 272 -12.69 11.98 -12.88
N GLU A 273 -13.63 12.77 -13.41
CA GLU A 273 -14.39 13.74 -12.61
C GLU A 273 -15.18 13.07 -11.48
N ASP A 274 -15.92 11.99 -11.76
CA ASP A 274 -16.63 11.19 -10.74
C ASP A 274 -15.67 10.68 -9.66
N LEU A 275 -14.50 10.18 -10.08
CA LEU A 275 -13.51 9.65 -9.17
C LEU A 275 -12.96 10.75 -8.24
N ILE A 276 -12.68 11.94 -8.78
CA ILE A 276 -12.26 13.11 -7.99
C ILE A 276 -13.38 13.53 -7.02
N ASP A 277 -14.64 13.57 -7.48
CA ASP A 277 -15.77 13.93 -6.63
C ASP A 277 -15.95 12.98 -5.46
N ARG A 278 -15.80 11.67 -5.69
CA ARG A 278 -15.84 10.66 -4.63
C ARG A 278 -14.70 10.83 -3.64
N ALA A 279 -13.48 11.15 -4.11
CA ALA A 279 -12.34 11.44 -3.24
C ALA A 279 -12.57 12.70 -2.41
N LEU A 280 -13.04 13.80 -3.02
CA LEU A 280 -13.36 15.06 -2.33
C LEU A 280 -14.47 14.86 -1.30
N ALA A 281 -15.56 14.17 -1.64
CA ALA A 281 -16.65 13.88 -0.72
C ALA A 281 -16.17 13.05 0.48
N LYS A 282 -15.27 12.09 0.25
CA LYS A 282 -14.64 11.32 1.32
C LYS A 282 -13.77 12.20 2.22
N MET A 283 -12.95 13.08 1.65
CA MET A 283 -12.10 14.01 2.41
C MET A 283 -12.94 14.98 3.25
N GLU A 284 -14.01 15.54 2.69
CA GLU A 284 -14.94 16.42 3.40
C GLU A 284 -15.63 15.68 4.55
N ARG A 285 -16.10 14.44 4.30
CA ARG A 285 -16.75 13.61 5.32
C ARG A 285 -15.84 13.36 6.52
N VAL A 286 -14.58 12.99 6.30
CA VAL A 286 -13.66 12.68 7.42
C VAL A 286 -13.28 13.93 8.21
N MET A 287 -13.18 15.09 7.56
CA MET A 287 -13.00 16.38 8.24
C MET A 287 -14.23 16.79 9.05
N ASN A 288 -15.44 16.63 8.52
CA ASN A 288 -16.68 16.99 9.22
C ASN A 288 -17.01 16.07 10.40
N ASN A 289 -16.45 14.86 10.40
CA ASN A 289 -16.53 13.93 11.52
C ASN A 289 -15.47 14.19 12.61
N GLU A 290 -14.63 15.23 12.45
CA GLU A 290 -13.75 15.72 13.49
C GLU A 290 -14.61 16.22 14.66
N ILE A 291 -14.72 15.40 15.71
CA ILE A 291 -15.19 15.89 17.00
C ILE A 291 -14.17 16.96 17.42
N PRO A 292 -14.58 18.19 17.77
CA PRO A 292 -13.65 19.21 18.21
C PRO A 292 -12.97 18.73 19.49
N SER A 293 -11.73 18.26 19.38
CA SER A 293 -10.91 17.84 20.51
C SER A 293 -9.46 18.27 20.33
N CYS A 294 -9.22 19.56 20.57
CA CYS A 294 -8.18 20.20 21.39
C CYS A 294 -7.89 21.61 20.89
#